data_AF-A0A957EK60-F1
#
_entry.id   AF-A0A957EK60-F1
#
_cell.length_a   1.000
_cell.length_b   1.000
_cell.length_c   1.000
_cell.angle_alpha   90.00
_cell.angle_beta   90.00
_cell.angle_gamma   90.00
#
_symmetry.space_group_name_H-M   'P 1'
#
loop_
_entity.id
_entity.type
_entity.pdbx_description
1 polymer ?
#
loop_
_entity_poly.entity_id
_entity_poly.type
_entity_poly.pdbx_seq_one_letter_code
_entity_poly.pdbx_strand_id
1 'polypeptide(L)' 'MIHASAPGKIILFGEHAVVYGRPAIAAPVSQVRATATVTPAETGVRLIAPDLNTAQWLHEADPNDALAAAL' A
#
# COMPACT_ATOMS: atom_id res chain seq x y z
N MET A 1 1.09 9.69 17.59
CA MET A 1 1.59 9.46 16.22
C MET A 1 2.07 8.03 16.14
N ILE A 2 1.62 7.28 15.13
CA ILE A 2 2.03 5.88 14.89
C ILE A 2 2.78 5.86 13.57
N HIS A 3 3.91 5.15 13.52
CA HIS A 3 4.69 4.97 12.31
C HIS A 3 4.80 3.47 12.00
N ALA A 4 4.59 3.11 10.73
CA ALA A 4 4.69 1.75 10.25
C ALA A 4 5.40 1.70 8.89
N SER A 5 5.97 0.54 8.57
CA SER A 5 6.68 0.35 7.31
C SER A 5 6.66 -1.11 6.87
N ALA A 6 6.56 -1.35 5.56
CA ALA A 6 6.49 -2.67 4.95
C ALA A 6 7.48 -2.78 3.77
N PRO A 7 8.21 -3.90 3.62
CA PRO A 7 9.09 -4.11 2.47
C PRO A 7 8.28 -4.42 1.21
N GLY A 8 8.86 -4.15 0.04
CA GLY A 8 8.40 -4.74 -1.22
C GLY A 8 8.67 -6.25 -1.26
N LYS A 9 8.25 -6.91 -2.35
CA LYS A 9 8.54 -8.32 -2.59
C LYS A 9 9.02 -8.55 -4.02
N ILE A 10 9.78 -9.62 -4.20
CA ILE A 10 10.12 -10.20 -5.51
C ILE A 10 9.65 -11.66 -5.55
N ILE A 11 9.40 -12.20 -6.73
CA ILE A 11 9.23 -13.64 -6.93
C ILE A 11 10.57 -14.20 -7.39
N LEU A 12 11.16 -15.10 -6.60
CA LEU A 12 12.43 -15.74 -6.95
C LEU A 12 12.23 -16.85 -7.98
N PHE A 13 11.14 -17.62 -7.82
CA PHE A 13 10.81 -18.74 -8.70
C PHE A 13 9.30 -18.91 -8.85
N GLY A 14 8.87 -19.36 -10.03
CA GLY A 14 7.50 -19.81 -10.26
C GLY A 14 6.53 -18.73 -10.76
N GLU A 15 7.00 -17.63 -11.34
CA GLU A 15 6.17 -16.52 -11.85
C GLU A 15 5.09 -16.99 -12.82
N HIS A 16 5.46 -17.80 -13.82
CA HIS A 16 4.49 -18.40 -14.75
C HIS A 16 3.80 -19.64 -14.17
N ALA A 17 4.46 -20.36 -13.25
CA ALA A 17 3.94 -21.61 -12.71
C ALA A 17 2.74 -21.39 -11.76
N VAL A 18 2.77 -20.31 -10.97
CA VAL A 18 1.70 -19.98 -10.02
C VAL A 18 0.37 -19.63 -10.69
N VAL A 19 0.42 -19.10 -11.92
CA VAL A 19 -0.77 -18.86 -12.75
C VAL A 19 -1.55 -20.15 -13.02
N TYR A 20 -0.87 -21.30 -13.00
CA TYR A 20 -1.45 -22.62 -13.22
C TYR A 20 -1.57 -23.45 -11.92
N GLY A 21 -1.60 -22.80 -10.75
CA GLY A 21 -1.82 -23.46 -9.46
C GLY A 21 -0.61 -24.23 -8.91
N ARG A 22 0.60 -23.97 -9.42
CA ARG A 22 1.84 -24.54 -8.87
C ARG A 22 2.48 -23.57 -7.87
N PRO A 23 3.29 -24.06 -6.90
CA PRO A 23 3.93 -23.17 -5.93
C PRO A 23 4.88 -22.14 -6.57
N ALA A 24 5.04 -21.00 -5.90
CA ALA A 24 6.07 -20.00 -6.18
C ALA A 24 6.75 -19.57 -4.88
N ILE A 25 7.99 -19.08 -4.99
CA ILE A 25 8.75 -18.57 -3.85
C ILE A 25 8.84 -17.05 -4.00
N ALA A 26 8.29 -16.33 -3.04
CA ALA A 26 8.46 -14.88 -2.92
C ALA A 26 9.43 -14.55 -1.78
N ALA A 27 10.16 -13.45 -1.93
CA ALA A 27 11.08 -12.95 -0.91
C ALA A 27 10.89 -11.45 -0.72
N PRO A 28 11.10 -10.92 0.51
CA PRO A 28 11.06 -9.49 0.75
C PRO A 28 12.25 -8.77 0.12
N VAL A 29 12.02 -7.58 -0.42
CA VAL A 29 13.07 -6.67 -0.91
C VAL A 29 13.22 -5.55 0.12
N SER A 30 14.16 -5.69 1.06
CA SER A 30 14.32 -4.76 2.18
C SER A 30 14.77 -3.35 1.78
N GLN A 31 15.40 -3.21 0.61
CA GLN A 31 15.87 -1.93 0.06
C GLN A 31 14.73 -1.02 -0.42
N VAL A 32 13.54 -1.59 -0.69
CA VAL A 32 12.36 -0.84 -1.15
C VAL A 32 11.27 -1.01 -0.11
N ARG A 33 10.80 0.09 0.48
CA ARG A 33 9.81 0.04 1.57
C ARG A 33 8.72 1.09 1.37
N ALA A 34 7.48 0.68 1.62
CA ALA A 34 6.38 1.61 1.83
C ALA A 34 6.38 2.05 3.29
N THR A 35 6.12 3.33 3.54
CA THR A 35 6.02 3.89 4.90
C THR A 35 4.69 4.60 5.07
N ALA A 36 4.13 4.52 6.28
CA ALA A 36 2.90 5.21 6.63
C ALA A 36 3.04 5.82 8.03
N THR A 37 2.57 7.05 8.18
CA THR A 37 2.51 7.73 9.47
C THR A 37 1.08 8.18 9.70
N VAL A 38 0.54 7.83 10.87
CA VAL A 38 -0.80 8.21 11.29
C VAL A 38 -0.70 9.19 12.46
N THR A 39 -1.32 10.34 12.30
CA THR A 39 -1.47 11.38 13.32
C THR A 39 -2.95 11.52 13.68
N PRO A 40 -3.29 11.68 14.97
CA PRO A 40 -4.64 12.03 15.35
C PRO A 40 -5.10 13.31 14.64
N ALA A 41 -6.34 13.32 14.19
CA ALA A 41 -7.02 14.48 13.64
C ALA A 41 -8.28 14.73 14.47
N GLU A 42 -8.68 16.00 14.60
CA GLU A 42 -9.90 16.36 15.34
C GLU A 42 -11.17 15.90 14.61
N THR A 43 -11.16 15.95 13.28
CA THR A 43 -12.29 15.53 12.44
C THR A 43 -11.82 14.89 11.13
N GLY A 44 -12.49 13.80 10.76
CA GLY A 44 -12.27 13.11 9.49
C GLY A 44 -10.92 12.39 9.37
N VAL A 45 -10.70 11.83 8.18
CA VAL A 45 -9.44 11.18 7.78
C VAL A 45 -8.96 11.84 6.50
N ARG A 46 -7.73 12.38 6.54
CA ARG A 46 -7.06 12.92 5.37
C ARG A 46 -5.97 11.96 4.91
N LEU A 47 -6.08 11.49 3.68
CA LEU A 47 -5.07 10.64 3.06
C LEU A 47 -4.08 11.53 2.30
N ILE A 48 -2.79 11.38 2.60
CA ILE A 48 -1.69 12.09 1.94
C ILE A 48 -0.77 11.05 1.34
N ALA A 49 -0.72 11.00 0.01
CA ALA A 49 0.10 10.07 -0.78
C ALA A 49 1.04 10.88 -1.69
N PRO A 50 2.21 11.33 -1.18
CA PRO A 50 3.14 12.18 -1.93
C PRO A 50 3.66 11.52 -3.21
N ASP A 51 3.93 10.22 -3.17
CA ASP A 51 4.43 9.43 -4.31
C ASP A 51 3.43 9.39 -5.49
N LEU A 52 2.15 9.66 -5.21
CA LEU A 52 1.07 9.74 -6.19
C LEU A 52 0.62 11.19 -6.45
N ASN A 53 1.29 12.17 -5.84
CA ASN A 53 0.93 13.59 -5.89
C ASN A 53 -0.53 13.88 -5.48
N THR A 54 -1.04 13.16 -4.48
CA THR A 54 -2.44 13.27 -4.03
C THR A 54 -2.54 13.56 -2.54
N ALA A 55 -3.45 14.46 -2.18
CA ALA A 55 -3.86 14.71 -0.80
C ALA A 55 -5.35 15.03 -0.76
N GLN A 56 -6.16 14.18 -0.14
CA GLN A 56 -7.62 14.29 -0.17
C GLN A 56 -8.24 13.87 1.17
N TRP A 57 -9.44 14.40 1.42
CA TRP A 57 -10.27 13.90 2.50
C TRP A 57 -10.97 12.62 2.06
N LEU A 58 -10.94 11.61 2.92
CA LEU A 58 -11.47 10.29 2.57
C LEU A 58 -12.97 10.33 2.26
N HIS A 59 -13.72 11.22 2.92
CA HIS A 59 -15.16 11.39 2.68
C HIS A 59 -15.50 12.17 1.41
N GLU A 60 -14.51 12.79 0.75
CA GLU A 60 -14.65 13.50 -0.52
C GLU A 60 -14.12 12.69 -1.70
N ALA A 61 -13.44 11.57 -1.44
CA ALA A 61 -12.80 10.77 -2.46
C ALA A 61 -13.83 10.04 -3.36
N ASP A 62 -13.47 9.84 -4.63
CA ASP A 62 -14.26 9.01 -5.54
C ASP A 62 -14.33 7.58 -4.99
N PRO A 63 -15.52 6.94 -4.89
CA PRO A 63 -15.64 5.56 -4.45
C PRO A 63 -14.83 4.54 -5.26
N ASN A 64 -14.46 4.87 -6.50
CA ASN A 64 -13.60 4.06 -7.36
C ASN A 64 -12.11 4.41 -7.23
N ASP A 65 -11.74 5.41 -6.42
CA ASP A 65 -10.35 5.66 -6.10
C ASP A 65 -9.82 4.52 -5.23
N ALA A 66 -8.83 3.79 -5.76
CA ALA A 66 -8.21 2.66 -5.08
C ALA A 66 -7.59 3.06 -3.72
N LEU A 67 -7.17 4.32 -3.55
CA LEU A 67 -6.65 4.82 -2.27
C LEU A 67 -7.77 5.00 -1.24
N ALA A 68 -8.98 5.35 -1.68
CA ALA A 68 -10.13 5.52 -0.81
C ALA A 68 -10.80 4.18 -0.46
N ALA A 69 -10.81 3.24 -1.40
CA ALA A 69 -11.41 1.92 -1.25
C ALA A 69 -10.62 0.95 -0.34
N ALA A 70 -9.37 1.27 0.00
CA ALA A 70 -8.48 0.42 0.80
C ALA A 70 -8.67 0.55 2.33
N LEU A 71 -9.63 1.36 2.79
CA LEU A 71 -9.99 1.61 4.20
C LEU A 71 -11.43 1.19 4.47
#